data_AF-A0A9E3AS59-F1
#
_entry.id   AF-A0A9E3AS59-F1
#
_cell.length_a   1.000
_cell.length_b   1.000
_cell.length_c   1.000
_cell.angle_alpha   90.00
_cell.angle_beta   90.00
_cell.angle_gamma   90.00
#
_symmetry.space_group_name_H-M   'P 1'
#
loop_
_entity.id
_entity.type
_entity.pdbx_description
1 polymer ?
#
loop_
_entity_poly.entity_id
_entity_poly.type
_entity_poly.pdbx_seq_one_letter_code
_entity_poly.pdbx_strand_id
1 'polypeptide(L)' 'AFSVSGIPIDRDAFVFEADMNYAVNSSFTVGLSYAGQFGERATDNAFRGNVNLRF' A
#
# COMPACT_ATOMS: atom_id res chain seq x y z
N ALA A 1 14.48 26.32 -24.96
CA ALA A 1 14.03 26.05 -23.58
C ALA A 1 13.52 24.61 -23.52
N PHE A 2 14.08 23.76 -22.67
CA PHE A 2 13.61 22.39 -22.50
C PHE A 2 12.58 22.38 -21.37
N SER A 3 11.31 22.18 -21.71
CA SER A 3 10.23 22.01 -20.73
C SER A 3 10.18 20.54 -20.35
N VAL A 4 10.84 20.19 -19.24
CA VAL A 4 10.60 18.90 -18.59
C VAL A 4 9.23 19.05 -17.93
N SER A 5 8.18 18.66 -18.66
CA SER A 5 6.87 18.42 -18.07
C SER A 5 7.00 17.21 -17.16
N GLY A 6 7.58 17.43 -15.97
CA GLY A 6 7.47 16.49 -14.87
C GLY A 6 5.99 16.21 -14.72
N ILE A 7 5.61 14.96 -14.95
CA ILE A 7 4.25 14.47 -14.70
C ILE A 7 3.86 15.05 -13.34
N PRO A 8 2.76 15.81 -13.22
CA PRO A 8 2.32 16.29 -11.93
C PRO A 8 2.02 15.03 -11.12
N ILE A 9 2.97 14.65 -10.27
CA ILE A 9 2.70 13.77 -9.15
C ILE A 9 1.62 14.54 -8.38
N ASP A 10 0.45 13.94 -8.24
CA ASP A 10 -0.68 14.56 -7.53
C ASP A 10 -0.13 15.21 -6.26
N ARG A 11 -0.21 16.55 -6.23
CA ARG A 11 0.48 17.36 -5.23
C ARG A 11 -0.05 17.04 -3.83
N ASP A 12 -1.28 16.56 -3.80
CA ASP A 12 -2.02 16.10 -2.65
C ASP A 12 -2.54 14.68 -2.93
N ALA A 13 -1.99 13.68 -2.23
CA ALA A 13 -2.46 12.30 -2.26
C ALA A 13 -2.86 11.91 -0.84
N PHE A 14 -4.14 11.63 -0.63
CA PHE A 14 -4.63 11.07 0.62
C PHE A 14 -4.35 9.57 0.63
N VAL A 15 -3.46 9.14 1.52
CA VAL A 15 -3.12 7.72 1.69
C VAL A 15 -3.72 7.24 3.00
N PHE A 16 -4.46 6.14 2.96
CA PHE A 16 -4.84 5.41 4.15
C PHE A 16 -4.35 3.98 4.04
N GLU A 17 -3.89 3.44 5.17
CA GLU A 17 -3.39 2.07 5.28
C GLU A 17 -4.06 1.41 6.48
N ALA A 18 -4.52 0.18 6.27
CA ALA A 18 -5.09 -0.68 7.31
C ALA A 18 -4.40 -2.05 7.25
N ASP A 19 -3.73 -2.40 8.33
CA ASP A 19 -3.02 -3.66 8.47
C ASP A 19 -3.65 -4.51 9.57
N MET A 20 -3.81 -5.80 9.27
CA MET A 20 -4.28 -6.82 10.19
C MET A 20 -3.29 -7.97 10.19
N ASN A 21 -2.56 -8.14 11.30
CA ASN A 21 -1.64 -9.26 11.49
C ASN A 21 -2.19 -10.21 12.55
N TYR A 22 -2.25 -11.49 12.21
CA TYR A 22 -2.70 -12.56 13.08
C TYR A 22 -1.62 -13.65 13.20
N ALA A 23 -1.05 -13.78 14.39
CA ALA A 23 -0.14 -14.87 14.72
C ALA A 23 -0.96 -16.11 15.08
N VAL A 24 -1.01 -17.09 14.16
CA VAL A 24 -1.70 -18.36 14.40
C VAL A 24 -0.89 -19.23 15.34
N ASN A 25 0.44 -19.23 15.20
CA ASN A 25 1.38 -19.86 16.12
C ASN A 25 2.74 -19.15 16.06
N SER A 26 3.70 -19.55 16.91
CA SER A 26 5.05 -18.97 16.96
C SER A 26 5.82 -19.02 15.62
N SER A 27 5.39 -19.91 14.73
CA SER A 27 6.00 -20.19 13.44
C SER A 27 5.15 -19.76 12.25
N PHE A 28 3.91 -19.31 12.46
CA PHE A 28 2.94 -19.05 11.40
C PHE A 28 2.17 -17.78 11.69
N THR A 29 2.43 -16.76 10.89
CA THR A 29 1.76 -15.46 10.95
C THR A 29 1.10 -15.18 9.62
N VAL A 30 -0.17 -14.83 9.65
CA VAL A 30 -0.93 -14.37 8.49
C VAL A 30 -1.19 -12.90 8.67
N GLY A 31 -0.88 -12.11 7.64
CA GLY A 31 -1.17 -10.70 7.60
C GLY A 31 -1.97 -10.34 6.36
N LEU A 32 -2.76 -9.30 6.52
CA LEU A 32 -3.54 -8.68 5.47
C LEU A 32 -3.35 -7.19 5.59
N SER A 33 -3.01 -6.53 4.48
CA SER A 33 -2.93 -5.09 4.45
C SER A 33 -3.68 -4.53 3.25
N TYR A 34 -4.34 -3.40 3.49
CA TYR A 34 -5.09 -2.69 2.49
C TYR A 34 -4.68 -1.22 2.53
N ALA A 35 -4.16 -0.74 1.42
CA ALA A 35 -3.73 0.63 1.23
C ALA A 35 -4.55 1.26 0.10
N GLY A 36 -5.12 2.42 0.37
CA GLY A 36 -5.81 3.23 -0.62
C GLY A 36 -5.11 4.57 -0.76
N GLN A 37 -4.74 4.95 -1.99
CA GLN A 37 -4.24 6.28 -2.31
C GLN A 37 -5.22 6.99 -3.23
N PHE A 38 -5.63 8.20 -2.84
CA PHE A 38 -6.57 9.04 -3.56
C PHE A 38 -5.88 10.37 -3.87
N GLY A 39 -5.43 10.53 -5.12
CA GLY A 39 -4.90 11.78 -5.65
C GLY A 39 -5.82 12.42 -6.68
N GLU A 40 -5.59 13.69 -7.02
CA GLU A 40 -6.38 14.46 -8.00
C GLU A 40 -6.53 13.80 -9.39
N ARG A 41 -5.60 12.92 -9.79
CA ARG A 41 -5.51 12.32 -11.13
C ARG A 41 -5.32 10.81 -11.09
N ALA A 42 -4.92 10.25 -9.95
CA ALA A 42 -4.71 8.82 -9.80
C ALA A 42 -5.26 8.29 -8.45
N THR A 43 -6.13 7.29 -8.56
CA THR A 43 -6.59 6.48 -7.42
C THR A 43 -6.01 5.09 -7.58
N ASP A 44 -5.25 4.63 -6.60
CA ASP A 44 -4.72 3.27 -6.55
C ASP A 44 -5.20 2.60 -5.25
N ASN A 45 -5.57 1.34 -5.34
CA ASN A 45 -6.04 0.53 -4.22
C ASN A 45 -5.20 -0.74 -4.22
N ALA A 46 -4.27 -0.81 -3.27
CA ALA A 46 -3.39 -1.94 -3.10
C ALA A 46 -3.96 -2.85 -1.99
N PHE A 47 -4.32 -4.07 -2.37
CA PHE A 47 -4.61 -5.13 -1.42
C PHE A 47 -3.45 -6.13 -1.39
N ARG A 48 -2.95 -6.44 -0.19
CA ARG A 48 -1.81 -7.31 0.01
C ARG A 48 -2.11 -8.35 1.07
N GLY A 49 -1.92 -9.62 0.73
CA GLY A 49 -1.91 -10.72 1.69
C GLY A 49 -0.48 -11.19 1.92
N ASN A 50 -0.07 -11.35 3.17
CA ASN A 50 1.21 -11.91 3.54
C ASN A 50 1.04 -13.15 4.41
N VAL A 51 1.86 -14.17 4.14
CA VAL A 51 1.94 -15.38 4.96
C VAL A 51 3.40 -15.57 5.31
N ASN A 52 3.68 -15.66 6.60
CA ASN A 52 5.02 -15.83 7.13
C ASN A 52 5.08 -17.18 7.86
N LEU A 53 5.96 -18.06 7.38
CA LEU A 53 6.22 -19.36 7.98
C LEU A 53 7.69 -19.42 8.39
N ARG A 54 7.95 -19.76 9.66
CA ARG A 54 9.29 -19.95 10.23
C ARG A 54 9.49 -21.43 10.48
N PHE A 55 10.54 -21.99 9.89
CA PHE A 55 10.95 -23.41 10.04
C PHE A 55 11.92 -23.59 11.20
#